data_AF-A0A6P0NH80-F1
#
_entry.id   AF-A0A6P0NH80-F1
#
_cell.length_a   1.000
_cell.length_b   1.000
_cell.length_c   1.000
_cell.angle_alpha   90.00
_cell.angle_beta   90.00
_cell.angle_gamma   90.00
#
_symmetry.space_group_name_H-M   'P 1'
#
loop_
_entity.id
_entity.type
_entity.pdbx_description
1 polymer ?
#
loop_
_entity_poly.entity_id
_entity_poly.type
_entity_poly.pdbx_seq_one_letter_code
_entity_poly.pdbx_strand_id
1 'polypeptide(L)'
;YAIDIGDAMTPATNLNPEFENTAAFKWLEKNAAFYSFELSFPRDNPQGISYEPWHWRFVGDTKSLETFYKGKKPTPAPSPPSETPKFEDEV
;
A
#
# COMPACT_ATOMS: atom_id res chain seq x y z
N TYR A 1 13.30 -2.44 1.91
CA TYR A 1 13.04 -3.87 2.18
C TYR A 1 11.72 -4.25 1.53
N ALA A 2 11.59 -5.47 1.00
CA ALA A 2 10.35 -5.93 0.36
C ALA A 2 10.10 -7.42 0.61
N ILE A 3 8.84 -7.82 0.46
CA ILE A 3 8.35 -9.18 0.65
C ILE A 3 7.24 -9.48 -0.36
N ASP A 4 7.18 -10.73 -0.81
CA ASP A 4 6.08 -11.24 -1.62
C ASP A 4 5.05 -11.92 -0.71
N ILE A 5 3.79 -11.52 -0.83
CA ILE A 5 2.67 -12.00 -0.01
C ILE A 5 1.68 -12.74 -0.92
N GLY A 6 1.17 -13.87 -0.43
CA GLY A 6 0.13 -14.66 -1.09
C GLY A 6 -1.08 -14.88 -0.19
N ASP A 7 -2.13 -15.52 -0.72
CA ASP A 7 -3.33 -15.90 0.04
C ASP A 7 -3.30 -17.41 0.31
N ALA A 8 -3.27 -17.79 1.58
CA ALA A 8 -3.27 -19.19 1.99
C ALA A 8 -4.55 -19.93 1.58
N MET A 9 -5.67 -19.23 1.43
CA MET A 9 -6.96 -19.82 1.01
C MET A 9 -7.06 -20.00 -0.50
N THR A 10 -6.25 -19.27 -1.28
CA THR A 10 -6.21 -19.36 -2.74
C THR A 10 -4.76 -19.43 -3.25
N PRO A 11 -3.97 -20.45 -2.89
CA PRO A 11 -2.53 -20.49 -3.20
C PRO A 11 -2.22 -20.50 -4.70
N ALA A 12 -3.20 -20.89 -5.54
CA ALA A 12 -3.09 -20.83 -7.00
C ALA A 12 -2.91 -19.40 -7.54
N THR A 13 -3.26 -18.37 -6.76
CA THR A 13 -3.08 -16.97 -7.14
C THR A 13 -1.73 -16.40 -6.70
N ASN A 14 -0.89 -17.17 -6.01
CA ASN A 14 0.41 -16.66 -5.53
C ASN A 14 1.31 -16.28 -6.71
N LEU A 15 1.99 -15.13 -6.59
CA LEU A 15 2.86 -14.57 -7.64
C LEU A 15 2.15 -14.42 -9.00
N ASN A 16 0.83 -14.22 -8.98
CA ASN A 16 -0.01 -14.07 -10.16
C ASN A 16 -0.85 -12.79 -10.02
N PRO A 17 -1.12 -12.03 -11.11
CA PRO A 17 -2.01 -10.88 -11.07
C PRO A 17 -3.38 -11.15 -10.45
N GLU A 18 -3.89 -12.38 -10.57
CA GLU A 18 -5.15 -12.82 -9.94
C GLU A 18 -5.14 -12.73 -8.41
N PHE A 19 -3.97 -12.57 -7.77
CA PHE A 19 -3.88 -12.29 -6.34
C PHE A 19 -4.70 -11.06 -5.94
N GLU A 20 -4.85 -10.08 -6.84
CA GLU A 20 -5.62 -8.86 -6.56
C GLU A 20 -7.10 -9.14 -6.22
N ASN A 21 -7.64 -10.25 -6.71
CA ASN A 21 -9.03 -10.63 -6.51
C ASN A 21 -9.28 -11.29 -5.15
N THR A 22 -8.23 -11.63 -4.42
CA THR A 22 -8.27 -12.39 -3.16
C THR A 22 -8.68 -11.56 -1.95
N ALA A 23 -9.01 -12.24 -0.84
CA ALA A 23 -9.32 -11.55 0.41
C ALA A 23 -8.05 -10.95 1.04
N ALA A 24 -6.91 -11.65 0.94
CA ALA A 24 -5.63 -11.16 1.45
C ALA A 24 -5.20 -9.86 0.77
N PHE A 25 -5.27 -9.76 -0.56
CA PHE A 25 -4.92 -8.52 -1.26
C PHE A 25 -5.84 -7.34 -0.89
N LYS A 26 -7.16 -7.57 -0.84
CA LYS A 26 -8.12 -6.55 -0.41
C LYS A 26 -7.87 -6.07 1.02
N TRP A 27 -7.35 -6.94 1.89
CA TRP A 27 -6.91 -6.53 3.22
C TRP A 27 -5.65 -5.68 3.15
N LEU A 28 -4.66 -6.06 2.34
CA LEU A 28 -3.43 -5.29 2.16
C LEU A 28 -3.71 -3.88 1.62
N GLU A 29 -4.54 -3.74 0.58
CA GLU A 29 -4.91 -2.41 0.05
C GLU A 29 -5.46 -1.46 1.12
N LYS A 30 -6.20 -1.99 2.09
CA LYS A 30 -6.81 -1.20 3.17
C LYS A 30 -5.89 -0.94 4.36
N ASN A 31 -4.94 -1.84 4.63
CA ASN A 31 -4.21 -1.87 5.90
C ASN A 31 -2.71 -1.68 5.77
N ALA A 32 -2.11 -1.98 4.62
CA ALA A 32 -0.65 -2.01 4.47
C ALA A 32 0.02 -0.69 4.87
N ALA A 33 -0.57 0.45 4.48
CA ALA A 33 -0.06 1.77 4.83
C ALA A 33 0.02 2.00 6.35
N PHE A 34 -0.94 1.48 7.14
CA PHE A 34 -0.91 1.55 8.59
C PHE A 34 0.30 0.82 9.20
N TYR A 35 0.73 -0.26 8.56
CA TYR A 35 1.91 -1.02 8.92
C TYR A 35 3.18 -0.56 8.18
N SER A 36 3.14 0.61 7.55
CA SER A 36 4.24 1.20 6.78
C SER A 36 4.68 0.33 5.59
N PHE A 37 3.75 -0.34 4.94
CA PHE A 37 3.96 -1.02 3.66
C PHE A 37 3.21 -0.33 2.52
N GLU A 38 3.79 -0.38 1.33
CA GLU A 38 3.14 0.04 0.09
C GLU A 38 3.44 -0.95 -1.05
N LEU A 39 2.56 -0.98 -2.04
CA LEU A 39 2.73 -1.82 -3.22
C LEU A 39 3.90 -1.28 -4.06
N SER A 40 4.87 -2.14 -4.38
CA SER A 40 6.06 -1.66 -5.08
C SER A 40 5.80 -1.31 -6.54
N PHE A 41 4.99 -2.13 -7.21
CA PHE A 41 4.75 -2.08 -8.65
C PHE A 41 3.25 -2.04 -8.95
N PRO A 42 2.56 -0.91 -8.67
CA PRO A 42 1.20 -0.70 -9.14
C PRO A 42 1.14 -0.65 -10.67
N ARG A 43 -0.07 -0.73 -11.22
CA ARG A 43 -0.30 -0.45 -12.64
C ARG A 43 0.27 0.92 -13.00
N ASP A 44 0.88 1.02 -14.17
CA ASP A 44 1.47 2.26 -14.70
C ASP A 44 2.53 2.89 -13.80
N ASN A 45 3.23 2.09 -12.98
CA ASN A 45 4.33 2.60 -12.16
C ASN A 45 5.46 3.19 -13.04
N PRO A 46 6.12 4.28 -12.59
CA PRO A 46 7.13 4.98 -13.38
C PRO A 46 8.42 4.18 -13.61
N GLN A 47 8.56 3.02 -12.95
CA GLN A 47 9.73 2.15 -13.11
C GLN A 47 9.59 1.25 -14.35
N GLY A 48 8.42 1.19 -14.98
CA GLY A 48 8.17 0.37 -16.16
C GLY A 48 8.16 -1.13 -15.87
N ILE A 49 8.02 -1.52 -14.60
CA ILE A 49 7.91 -2.92 -14.19
C ILE A 49 6.45 -3.36 -14.32
N SER A 50 6.23 -4.63 -14.67
CA SER A 50 4.89 -5.22 -14.73
C SER A 50 4.15 -5.05 -13.40
N TYR A 51 2.82 -5.09 -13.45
CA TYR A 51 2.00 -5.06 -12.24
C TYR A 51 2.22 -6.34 -11.41
N GLU A 52 2.61 -6.16 -10.15
CA GLU A 52 2.92 -7.26 -9.21
C GLU A 52 2.15 -7.08 -7.90
N PRO A 53 0.85 -7.47 -7.82
CA PRO A 53 0.02 -7.28 -6.62
C PRO A 53 0.54 -7.98 -5.36
N TRP A 54 1.43 -8.96 -5.52
CA TRP A 54 2.03 -9.71 -4.43
C TRP A 54 3.22 -8.99 -3.77
N HIS A 55 3.81 -7.96 -4.41
CA HIS A 55 5.11 -7.41 -3.98
C HIS A 55 4.98 -6.10 -3.19
N TRP A 56 5.25 -6.17 -1.89
CA TRP A 56 5.06 -5.06 -0.94
C TRP A 56 6.38 -4.64 -0.30
N ARG A 57 6.63 -3.32 -0.23
CA ARG A 57 7.84 -2.77 0.40
C ARG A 57 7.54 -2.01 1.68
N PHE A 58 8.44 -2.14 2.65
CA PHE A 58 8.40 -1.40 3.90
C PHE A 58 9.04 -0.01 3.74
N VAL A 59 8.36 1.02 4.21
CA VAL A 59 8.75 2.45 4.12
C VAL A 59 8.75 3.18 5.47
N GLY A 60 8.70 2.45 6.59
CA GLY A 60 8.45 3.02 7.92
C GLY A 60 9.66 3.58 8.67
N ASP A 61 10.89 3.41 8.17
CA ASP A 61 12.10 3.94 8.81
C ASP A 61 12.83 4.95 7.92
N THR A 62 13.62 5.85 8.52
CA THR A 62 14.35 6.90 7.79
C THR A 62 15.24 6.34 6.68
N LYS A 63 15.85 5.18 6.91
CA LYS A 63 16.74 4.53 5.94
C LYS A 63 15.96 4.06 4.72
N SER A 64 14.78 3.47 4.91
CA SER A 64 13.87 3.03 3.86
C SER A 64 13.33 4.22 3.07
N LEU A 65 12.90 5.29 3.76
CA LEU A 65 12.45 6.52 3.12
C LEU A 65 13.55 7.14 2.25
N GLU A 66 14.78 7.23 2.78
CA GLU A 66 15.92 7.70 2.00
C GLU A 66 16.20 6.76 0.81
N THR A 67 16.18 5.44 1.02
CA THR A 67 16.43 4.47 -0.05
C THR A 67 15.43 4.61 -1.20
N PHE A 68 14.16 4.88 -0.90
CA PHE A 68 13.08 4.83 -1.90
C PHE A 68 12.68 6.18 -2.49
N TYR A 69 12.85 7.27 -1.74
CA TYR A 69 12.35 8.59 -2.13
C TYR A 69 13.43 9.67 -2.23
N LYS A 70 14.71 9.36 -2.04
CA LYS A 70 15.78 10.34 -2.26
C LYS A 70 15.73 10.92 -3.67
N GLY A 71 15.70 12.26 -3.75
CA GLY A 71 15.61 12.99 -5.01
C GLY A 71 14.20 13.09 -5.62
N LYS A 72 13.17 12.47 -5.03
CA LYS A 72 11.77 12.71 -5.38
C LYS A 72 11.23 13.88 -4.56
N LYS A 73 10.51 14.80 -5.20
CA LYS A 73 9.72 15.81 -4.46
C LYS A 73 8.61 15.06 -3.71
N PRO A 74 8.42 15.25 -2.39
CA PRO A 74 7.30 14.64 -1.70
C PRO A 74 6.01 15.19 -2.30
N THR A 75 5.21 14.33 -2.91
CA THR A 75 3.80 14.60 -3.15
C THR A 75 3.14 14.71 -1.77
N PRO A 76 2.31 15.72 -1.50
CA PRO A 76 1.67 15.83 -0.20
C PRO A 76 0.86 14.56 0.09
N ALA A 77 1.02 14.03 1.29
CA ALA A 77 0.20 12.93 1.77
C ALA A 77 -1.29 13.28 1.61
N PRO A 78 -2.18 12.31 1.32
CA PRO A 78 -3.61 12.57 1.38
C PRO A 78 -3.94 13.12 2.77
N SER A 79 -4.55 14.29 2.81
CA SER A 79 -4.97 14.91 4.06
C SER A 79 -5.93 13.96 4.77
N PRO A 80 -5.81 13.75 6.09
CA PRO A 80 -6.83 13.04 6.84
C PRO A 80 -8.19 13.72 6.61
N PRO A 81 -9.30 12.95 6.53
CA PRO A 81 -10.62 13.53 6.33
C PRO A 81 -10.87 14.61 7.39
N SER A 82 -11.18 15.81 6.91
CA SER A 82 -11.46 16.98 7.73
C SER A 82 -12.92 16.95 8.18
N GLU A 83 -13.32 15.93 8.93
CA GLU A 83 -14.62 15.92 9.61
C GLU A 83 -14.42 16.15 11.10
N THR A 84 -14.58 17.40 11.50
CA THR A 84 -14.83 17.76 12.89
C THR A 84 -16.23 17.25 13.24
N PRO A 85 -16.42 16.43 14.30
CA PRO A 85 -17.75 16.08 14.74
C PRO A 85 -18.44 17.36 15.22
N LYS A 86 -19.55 17.73 14.57
CA LYS A 86 -20.46 18.72 15.12
C LYS A 86 -21.17 18.06 16.30
N PHE A 87 -20.81 18.46 17.51
CA PHE A 87 -21.70 18.29 18.65
C PHE A 87 -22.77 19.37 18.51
N GLU A 88 -23.94 18.98 18.02
CA GLU A 88 -25.14 19.81 18.06
C GLU A 88 -25.75 19.61 19.45
N ASP A 89 -25.70 20.66 20.27
CA ASP A 89 -26.41 20.74 21.55
C ASP A 89 -27.92 20.76 21.26
N GLU A 90 -28.60 19.68 21.65
CA GLU A 90 -30.07 19.59 21.68
C GLU A 90 -30.56 20.18 23.01
N VAL A 91 -31.31 21.28 22.93
CA VAL A 91 -32.14 21.86 24.00
C VAL A 91 -33.59 21.46 23.81
#